data_AF-A0A925X9J5-F1
#
_entry.id   AF-A0A925X9J5-F1
#
_cell.length_a   1.000
_cell.length_b   1.000
_cell.length_c   1.000
_cell.angle_alpha   90.00
_cell.angle_beta   90.00
_cell.angle_gamma   90.00
#
_symmetry.space_group_name_H-M   'P 1'
#
loop_
_entity.id
_entity.type
_entity.pdbx_description
1 polymer ?
#
loop_
_entity_poly.entity_id
_entity_poly.type
_entity_poly.pdbx_seq_one_letter_code
_entity_poly.pdbx_strand_id
1 'polypeptide(L)'
;MKQLHRPIIGLFLLLLSVSGFAQQVKNKEDEFYKIITIPVPEGILLEVGGVATLPDGSIAVSTRRGDVWLIDNPYMANGSNPTFRLFASGLHEALGLAYKDNAFFVAQRGELTKLIDKNGDGKADVYETVYAWPLSGHYHEYSFGPKFAPDGSMFV
;
A
#
# COMPACT_ATOMS: atom_id res chain seq x y z
N MET A 1 32.16 -6.63 70.69
CA MET A 1 33.24 -6.35 69.73
C MET A 1 32.62 -5.96 68.41
N LYS A 2 32.92 -4.74 67.94
CA LYS A 2 32.51 -4.19 66.64
C LYS A 2 33.43 -4.75 65.56
N GLN A 3 32.92 -5.21 64.43
CA GLN A 3 33.67 -5.26 63.17
C GLN A 3 32.76 -4.71 62.07
N LEU A 4 33.28 -3.64 61.50
CA LEU A 4 32.67 -2.68 60.60
C LEU A 4 33.12 -3.09 59.19
N HIS A 5 32.19 -3.43 58.28
CA HIS A 5 32.51 -3.49 56.85
C HIS A 5 31.55 -2.56 56.10
N ARG A 6 32.15 -1.48 55.59
CA ARG A 6 31.54 -0.35 54.89
C ARG A 6 31.03 -0.75 53.49
N PRO A 7 30.05 -0.02 52.94
CA PRO A 7 29.41 -0.35 51.67
C PRO A 7 30.29 0.07 50.47
N ILE A 8 30.71 -0.89 49.64
CA ILE A 8 31.38 -0.61 48.34
C ILE A 8 30.36 -0.63 47.17
N ILE A 9 29.10 -0.95 47.43
CA ILE A 9 28.07 -1.11 46.37
C ILE A 9 27.48 0.25 45.91
N GLY A 10 27.83 1.37 46.56
CA GLY A 10 27.19 2.67 46.30
C GLY A 10 27.68 3.44 45.07
N LEU A 11 28.84 3.12 44.48
CA LEU A 11 29.45 3.98 43.46
C LEU A 11 29.28 3.50 42.01
N PHE A 12 28.82 2.27 41.78
CA PHE A 12 28.61 1.74 40.42
C PHE A 12 27.21 2.01 39.85
N LEU A 13 26.28 2.51 40.68
CA LEU A 13 24.89 2.75 40.30
C LEU A 13 24.59 4.20 39.90
N LEU A 14 25.57 5.11 39.94
CA LEU A 14 25.36 6.54 39.70
C LEU A 14 25.67 6.99 38.25
N LEU A 15 26.07 6.08 37.35
CA LEU A 15 26.60 6.45 36.02
C LEU A 15 25.81 5.92 34.81
N LEU A 16 24.62 5.34 35.00
CA LEU A 16 23.80 4.84 33.88
C LEU A 16 22.42 5.50 33.76
N SER A 17 22.14 6.55 34.52
CA SER A 17 20.95 7.39 34.35
C SER A 17 21.21 8.58 33.41
N VAL A 18 21.89 8.35 32.29
CA VAL A 18 21.68 9.22 31.12
C VAL A 18 20.46 8.67 30.42
N SER A 19 19.28 9.02 30.94
CA SER A 19 18.04 8.89 30.21
C SER A 19 18.22 9.71 28.94
N GLY A 20 18.53 9.03 27.83
CA GLY A 20 18.45 9.62 26.51
C GLY A 20 17.02 10.04 26.29
N PHE A 21 16.71 11.31 26.58
CA PHE A 21 15.56 11.98 26.00
C PHE A 21 15.84 12.05 24.51
N ALA A 22 15.47 10.99 23.79
CA ALA A 22 15.27 11.08 22.36
C ALA A 22 14.28 12.22 22.16
N GLN A 23 14.74 13.31 21.57
CA GLN A 23 13.91 14.44 21.26
C GLN A 23 12.86 13.94 20.26
N GLN A 24 11.62 13.75 20.72
CA GLN A 24 10.49 13.56 19.80
C GLN A 24 10.41 14.86 19.00
N VAL A 25 11.04 14.86 17.83
CA VAL A 25 10.81 15.88 16.82
C VAL A 25 9.35 15.72 16.42
N LYS A 26 8.48 16.56 16.99
CA LYS A 26 7.09 16.65 16.54
C LYS A 26 7.15 17.02 15.05
N ASN A 27 6.73 16.12 14.18
CA ASN A 27 6.80 16.34 12.75
C ASN A 27 5.86 17.50 12.41
N LYS A 28 6.40 18.60 11.87
CA LYS A 28 5.59 19.77 11.46
C LYS A 28 4.50 19.38 10.45
N GLU A 29 4.72 18.29 9.71
CA GLU A 29 3.78 17.74 8.75
C GLU A 29 2.46 17.28 9.41
N ASP A 30 2.50 16.82 10.66
CA ASP A 30 1.32 16.35 11.40
C ASP A 30 0.30 17.48 11.67
N GLU A 31 0.71 18.75 11.54
CA GLU A 31 -0.17 19.91 11.66
C GLU A 31 -1.01 20.14 10.41
N PHE A 32 -0.60 19.58 9.27
CA PHE A 32 -1.25 19.79 7.96
C PHE A 32 -1.80 18.50 7.36
N TYR A 33 -1.19 17.35 7.69
CA TYR A 33 -1.54 16.05 7.11
C TYR A 33 -1.71 15.01 8.20
N LYS A 34 -2.71 14.13 8.00
CA LYS A 34 -2.85 12.93 8.81
C LYS A 34 -2.22 11.76 8.07
N ILE A 35 -1.10 11.25 8.58
CA ILE A 35 -0.47 10.03 8.08
C ILE A 35 -1.12 8.84 8.78
N ILE A 36 -1.69 7.92 8.01
CA ILE A 36 -2.36 6.73 8.53
C ILE A 36 -1.66 5.50 7.96
N THR A 37 -1.12 4.67 8.86
CA THR A 37 -0.64 3.33 8.49
C THR A 37 -1.84 2.39 8.43
N ILE A 38 -2.13 1.86 7.24
CA ILE A 38 -3.18 0.87 7.04
C ILE A 38 -2.65 -0.49 7.55
N PRO A 39 -3.28 -1.12 8.57
CA PRO A 39 -2.86 -2.43 9.04
C PRO A 39 -3.19 -3.48 7.97
N VAL A 40 -2.16 -4.07 7.39
CA VAL A 40 -2.28 -5.11 6.37
C VAL A 40 -2.40 -6.47 7.04
N PRO A 41 -3.39 -7.30 6.67
CA PRO A 41 -3.50 -8.68 7.17
C PRO A 41 -2.23 -9.50 6.92
N GLU A 42 -1.92 -10.40 7.85
CA GLU A 42 -0.80 -11.33 7.70
C GLU A 42 -0.92 -12.14 6.40
N GLY A 43 0.20 -12.33 5.70
CA GLY A 43 0.25 -13.05 4.43
C GLY A 43 -0.02 -12.21 3.19
N ILE A 44 -0.56 -10.99 3.33
CA ILE A 44 -0.71 -10.05 2.20
C ILE A 44 0.55 -9.22 2.06
N LEU A 45 1.30 -9.44 0.98
CA LEU A 45 2.43 -8.60 0.58
C LEU A 45 1.95 -7.57 -0.43
N LEU A 46 1.64 -6.36 0.04
CA LEU A 46 1.06 -5.34 -0.83
C LEU A 46 1.99 -4.90 -1.96
N GLU A 47 3.29 -4.68 -1.70
CA GLU A 47 4.28 -4.27 -2.72
C GLU A 47 3.67 -3.34 -3.79
N VAL A 48 3.03 -2.25 -3.33
CA VAL A 48 2.03 -1.50 -4.11
C VAL A 48 2.63 -0.97 -5.41
N GLY A 49 2.04 -1.35 -6.54
CA GLY A 49 2.37 -0.83 -7.86
C GLY A 49 1.45 0.32 -8.29
N GLY A 50 0.20 0.33 -7.83
CA GLY A 50 -0.80 1.34 -8.18
C GLY A 50 -1.87 1.50 -7.12
N VAL A 51 -2.46 2.69 -7.05
CA VAL A 51 -3.55 3.01 -6.11
C VAL A 51 -4.65 3.75 -6.86
N ALA A 52 -5.90 3.34 -6.67
CA ALA A 52 -7.08 4.03 -7.18
C ALA A 52 -8.08 4.29 -6.05
N THR A 53 -8.60 5.51 -5.96
CA THR A 53 -9.70 5.85 -5.06
C THR A 53 -11.03 5.50 -5.70
N LEU A 54 -11.94 4.90 -4.94
CA LEU A 54 -13.28 4.56 -5.39
C LEU A 54 -14.31 5.60 -4.94
N PRO A 55 -15.47 5.70 -5.63
CA PRO A 55 -16.48 6.72 -5.33
C PRO A 55 -17.06 6.67 -3.90
N ASP A 56 -17.00 5.50 -3.25
CA ASP A 56 -17.48 5.28 -1.88
C ASP A 56 -16.41 5.60 -0.80
N GLY A 57 -15.22 6.04 -1.21
CA GLY A 57 -14.10 6.35 -0.32
C GLY A 57 -13.24 5.15 0.08
N SER A 58 -13.56 3.94 -0.41
CA SER A 58 -12.61 2.82 -0.39
C SER A 58 -11.48 3.05 -1.39
N ILE A 59 -10.43 2.23 -1.32
CA ILE A 59 -9.33 2.25 -2.29
C ILE A 59 -9.14 0.87 -2.89
N ALA A 60 -8.62 0.84 -4.10
CA ALA A 60 -8.05 -0.35 -4.71
C ALA A 60 -6.54 -0.19 -4.84
N VAL A 61 -5.80 -1.28 -4.68
CA VAL A 61 -4.35 -1.30 -4.86
C VAL A 61 -3.95 -2.46 -5.76
N SER A 62 -3.09 -2.20 -6.75
CA SER A 62 -2.40 -3.26 -7.47
C SER A 62 -1.09 -3.59 -6.78
N THR A 63 -0.70 -4.85 -6.80
CA THR A 63 0.55 -5.32 -6.22
C THR A 63 1.52 -5.69 -7.34
N ARG A 64 2.82 -5.51 -7.10
CA ARG A 64 3.85 -6.01 -8.00
C ARG A 64 3.74 -7.53 -8.25
N ARG A 65 3.13 -8.27 -7.32
CA ARG A 65 2.90 -9.72 -7.41
C ARG A 65 1.72 -10.12 -8.29
N GLY A 66 0.99 -9.15 -8.85
CA GLY A 66 -0.03 -9.42 -9.85
C GLY A 66 -1.46 -9.46 -9.31
N ASP A 67 -1.69 -8.94 -8.10
CA ASP A 67 -3.01 -8.90 -7.49
C ASP A 67 -3.59 -7.48 -7.52
N VAL A 68 -4.92 -7.39 -7.50
CA VAL A 68 -5.65 -6.16 -7.18
C VAL A 68 -6.50 -6.42 -5.94
N TRP A 69 -6.29 -5.62 -4.90
CA TRP A 69 -7.03 -5.69 -3.64
C TRP A 69 -7.97 -4.49 -3.53
N LEU A 70 -9.22 -4.73 -3.13
CA LEU A 70 -10.12 -3.71 -2.60
C LEU A 70 -9.88 -3.59 -1.11
N ILE A 71 -9.76 -2.36 -0.63
CA ILE A 71 -9.53 -2.01 0.76
C ILE A 71 -10.65 -1.09 1.22
N ASP A 72 -11.60 -1.67 1.93
CA ASP A 72 -12.72 -0.95 2.51
C ASP A 72 -12.29 -0.29 3.83
N ASN A 73 -12.83 0.88 4.13
CA ASN A 73 -12.52 1.66 5.34
C ASN A 73 -11.01 1.93 5.56
N PRO A 74 -10.27 2.44 4.57
CA PRO A 74 -8.81 2.63 4.67
C PRO A 74 -8.41 3.66 5.74
N TYR A 75 -9.34 4.57 6.10
CA TYR A 75 -9.12 5.61 7.11
C TYR A 75 -9.49 5.18 8.54
N MET A 76 -10.03 3.96 8.72
CA MET A 76 -10.51 3.46 10.01
C MET A 76 -11.46 4.45 10.72
N ALA A 77 -12.33 5.11 9.94
CA ALA A 77 -13.08 6.29 10.39
C ALA A 77 -14.10 5.97 11.50
N ASN A 78 -14.58 4.74 11.54
CA ASN A 78 -15.49 4.19 12.56
C ASN A 78 -14.75 3.44 13.68
N GLY A 79 -13.41 3.48 13.71
CA GLY A 79 -12.58 2.75 14.68
C GLY A 79 -12.42 1.25 14.41
N SER A 80 -12.97 0.70 13.31
CA SER A 80 -12.72 -0.68 12.90
C SER A 80 -11.56 -0.77 11.91
N ASN A 81 -10.89 -1.93 11.88
CA ASN A 81 -9.83 -2.18 10.90
C ASN A 81 -10.37 -2.16 9.45
N PRO A 82 -9.51 -1.86 8.47
CA PRO A 82 -9.82 -2.02 7.05
C PRO A 82 -10.11 -3.48 6.70
N THR A 83 -10.94 -3.70 5.68
CA THR A 83 -11.19 -5.04 5.13
C THR A 83 -10.56 -5.15 3.77
N PHE A 84 -9.81 -6.24 3.54
CA PHE A 84 -9.14 -6.52 2.27
C PHE A 84 -9.89 -7.61 1.53
N ARG A 85 -10.22 -7.35 0.26
CA ARG A 85 -10.86 -8.33 -0.64
C ARG A 85 -10.05 -8.44 -1.92
N LEU A 86 -9.70 -9.66 -2.31
CA LEU A 86 -9.00 -9.90 -3.57
C LEU A 86 -9.99 -9.73 -4.72
N PHE A 87 -9.75 -8.72 -5.56
CA PHE A 87 -10.57 -8.43 -6.74
C PHE A 87 -10.06 -9.18 -7.97
N ALA A 88 -8.75 -9.16 -8.19
CA ALA A 88 -8.12 -9.80 -9.34
C ALA A 88 -6.75 -10.37 -8.97
N SER A 89 -6.29 -11.37 -9.71
CA SER A 89 -4.97 -11.98 -9.56
C SER A 89 -4.43 -12.48 -10.89
N GLY A 90 -3.12 -12.78 -10.94
CA GLY A 90 -2.46 -13.33 -12.14
C GLY A 90 -1.96 -12.30 -13.15
N LEU A 91 -1.87 -11.02 -12.76
CA LEU A 91 -1.30 -9.95 -13.59
C LEU A 91 0.23 -9.99 -13.55
N HIS A 92 0.89 -9.62 -14.65
CA HIS A 92 2.35 -9.67 -14.75
C HIS A 92 2.98 -8.34 -14.33
N GLU A 93 3.44 -8.23 -13.09
CA GLU A 93 4.10 -7.03 -12.57
C GLU A 93 3.20 -5.78 -12.74
N ALA A 94 2.09 -5.74 -11.99
CA ALA A 94 1.08 -4.68 -12.09
C ALA A 94 1.53 -3.39 -11.40
N LEU A 95 2.12 -2.46 -12.17
CA LEU A 95 2.76 -1.22 -11.71
C LEU A 95 1.92 0.03 -11.98
N GLY A 96 0.61 -0.14 -12.12
CA GLY A 96 -0.32 0.94 -11.87
C GLY A 96 -1.77 0.53 -12.05
N LEU A 97 -2.66 1.40 -11.60
CA LEU A 97 -4.08 1.11 -11.44
C LEU A 97 -4.89 2.39 -11.59
N ALA A 98 -5.94 2.35 -12.40
CA ALA A 98 -6.96 3.38 -12.46
C ALA A 98 -8.35 2.75 -12.40
N TYR A 99 -9.32 3.50 -11.89
CA TYR A 99 -10.72 3.11 -11.88
C TYR A 99 -11.54 4.10 -12.70
N LYS A 100 -12.35 3.59 -13.63
CA LYS A 100 -13.26 4.39 -14.45
C LYS A 100 -14.38 3.51 -14.98
N ASP A 101 -15.60 4.07 -15.05
CA ASP A 101 -16.77 3.41 -15.65
C ASP A 101 -17.01 1.99 -15.11
N ASN A 102 -16.92 1.84 -13.78
CA ASN A 102 -17.06 0.57 -13.04
C ASN A 102 -16.08 -0.54 -13.45
N ALA A 103 -14.93 -0.19 -14.01
CA ALA A 103 -13.86 -1.10 -14.34
C ALA A 103 -12.51 -0.59 -13.82
N PHE A 104 -11.60 -1.52 -13.57
CA PHE A 104 -10.20 -1.19 -13.33
C PHE A 104 -9.40 -1.29 -14.62
N PHE A 105 -8.41 -0.43 -14.76
CA PHE A 105 -7.43 -0.47 -15.82
C PHE A 105 -6.06 -0.60 -15.17
N VAL A 106 -5.33 -1.64 -15.53
CA VAL A 106 -4.05 -2.00 -14.91
C VAL A 106 -2.97 -1.95 -15.98
N ALA A 107 -1.95 -1.12 -15.75
CA ALA A 107 -0.69 -1.26 -16.49
C ALA A 107 0.10 -2.41 -15.88
N GLN A 108 0.18 -3.51 -16.62
CA GLN A 108 1.08 -4.62 -16.31
C GLN A 108 2.21 -4.64 -17.34
N ARG A 109 3.25 -5.42 -17.12
CA ARG A 109 4.51 -5.28 -17.85
C ARG A 109 4.38 -5.24 -19.37
N GLY A 110 3.53 -6.09 -19.96
CA GLY A 110 3.35 -6.23 -21.41
C GLY A 110 2.04 -5.69 -21.98
N GLU A 111 1.10 -5.24 -21.14
CA GLU A 111 -0.21 -4.79 -21.61
C GLU A 111 -0.93 -3.87 -20.62
N LEU A 112 -1.87 -3.11 -21.18
CA LEU A 112 -2.92 -2.45 -20.45
C LEU A 112 -4.14 -3.37 -20.42
N THR A 113 -4.57 -3.76 -19.22
CA THR A 113 -5.68 -4.71 -19.03
C THR A 113 -6.84 -4.02 -18.34
N LYS A 114 -8.04 -4.19 -18.88
CA LYS A 114 -9.29 -3.79 -18.25
C LYS A 114 -9.87 -4.98 -17.47
N LEU A 115 -10.16 -4.76 -16.20
CA LEU A 115 -10.76 -5.73 -15.29
C LEU A 115 -12.21 -5.34 -15.00
N ILE A 116 -13.14 -6.28 -15.18
CA ILE A 116 -14.58 -6.02 -15.08
C ILE A 116 -15.22 -7.04 -14.14
N ASP A 117 -15.95 -6.54 -13.15
CA ASP A 117 -16.91 -7.32 -12.36
C ASP A 117 -18.27 -7.22 -13.05
N LYS A 118 -18.79 -8.35 -13.55
CA LYS A 118 -20.06 -8.41 -14.28
C LYS A 118 -21.25 -8.66 -13.38
N ASN A 119 -21.03 -9.27 -12.22
CA ASN A 119 -22.09 -9.78 -11.36
C ASN A 119 -22.23 -8.98 -10.04
N GLY A 120 -21.30 -8.07 -9.76
CA GLY A 120 -21.29 -7.19 -8.59
C GLY A 120 -20.83 -7.86 -7.30
N ASP A 121 -20.14 -9.01 -7.37
CA ASP A 121 -19.64 -9.74 -6.20
C ASP A 121 -18.31 -9.19 -5.66
N GLY A 122 -17.75 -8.18 -6.32
CA GLY A 122 -16.48 -7.56 -5.96
C GLY A 122 -15.26 -8.35 -6.46
N LYS A 123 -15.39 -9.11 -7.56
CA LYS A 123 -14.29 -9.80 -8.24
C LYS A 123 -14.31 -9.56 -9.74
N ALA A 124 -13.12 -9.57 -10.35
CA ALA A 124 -13.00 -9.50 -11.79
C ALA A 124 -13.45 -10.82 -12.44
N ASP A 125 -14.50 -10.74 -13.26
CA ASP A 125 -14.96 -11.83 -14.13
C ASP A 125 -14.26 -11.81 -15.50
N VAL A 126 -13.78 -10.65 -15.92
CA VAL A 126 -13.17 -10.45 -17.24
C VAL A 126 -11.84 -9.71 -17.12
N TYR A 127 -10.86 -10.19 -17.89
CA TYR A 127 -9.56 -9.58 -18.12
C TYR A 127 -9.47 -9.31 -19.62
N GLU A 128 -9.69 -8.06 -20.01
CA GLU A 128 -9.71 -7.63 -21.40
C GLU A 128 -8.42 -6.86 -21.71
N THR A 129 -7.60 -7.35 -22.64
CA THR A 129 -6.46 -6.60 -23.15
C THR A 129 -6.97 -5.40 -23.94
N VAL A 130 -6.71 -4.19 -23.42
CA VAL A 130 -7.02 -2.94 -24.13
C VAL A 130 -5.96 -2.68 -25.20
N TYR A 131 -4.70 -2.90 -24.83
CA TYR A 131 -3.57 -2.78 -25.74
C TYR A 131 -2.37 -3.57 -25.19
N ALA A 132 -1.65 -4.26 -26.07
CA ALA A 132 -0.43 -4.99 -25.74
C ALA A 132 0.77 -4.43 -26.51
N TRP A 133 1.93 -4.37 -25.87
CA TRP A 133 3.18 -3.94 -26.49
C TRP A 133 4.21 -5.07 -26.45
N PRO A 134 5.16 -5.09 -27.42
CA PRO A 134 6.20 -6.10 -27.45
C PRO A 134 7.13 -5.98 -26.24
N LEU A 135 7.52 -7.11 -25.66
CA LEU A 135 8.54 -7.22 -24.63
C LEU A 135 9.82 -7.80 -25.21
N SER A 136 10.97 -7.19 -24.93
CA SER A 136 12.26 -7.74 -25.37
C SER A 136 12.81 -8.79 -24.40
N GLY A 137 12.26 -8.84 -23.17
CA GLY A 137 12.76 -9.69 -22.10
C GLY A 137 13.87 -9.04 -21.28
N HIS A 138 14.26 -7.80 -21.60
CA HIS A 138 15.23 -7.04 -20.80
C HIS A 138 14.67 -6.72 -19.41
N TYR A 139 15.51 -6.82 -18.37
CA TYR A 139 15.06 -6.70 -16.97
C TYR A 139 14.50 -5.33 -16.60
N HIS A 140 14.92 -4.28 -17.31
CA HIS A 140 14.57 -2.89 -17.05
C HIS A 140 13.47 -2.38 -18.00
N GLU A 141 12.44 -3.20 -18.21
CA GLU A 141 11.26 -2.86 -19.02
C GLU A 141 10.04 -2.87 -18.10
N TYR A 142 9.55 -1.66 -17.79
CA TYR A 142 8.41 -1.43 -16.90
C TYR A 142 7.39 -0.54 -17.60
N SER A 143 6.12 -0.76 -17.27
CA SER A 143 5.01 0.07 -17.74
C SER A 143 4.24 0.57 -16.53
N PHE A 144 3.89 1.85 -16.52
CA PHE A 144 3.27 2.50 -15.37
C PHE A 144 1.93 3.14 -15.78
N GLY A 145 1.16 3.64 -14.82
CA GLY A 145 -0.18 4.19 -15.10
C GLY A 145 -1.28 3.12 -15.09
N PRO A 146 -2.40 3.28 -15.81
CA PRO A 146 -2.73 4.39 -16.68
C PRO A 146 -3.15 5.65 -15.91
N LYS A 147 -3.08 6.80 -16.57
CA LYS A 147 -3.79 8.01 -16.17
C LYS A 147 -4.77 8.42 -17.26
N PHE A 148 -6.03 8.62 -16.87
CA PHE A 148 -7.04 9.16 -17.78
C PHE A 148 -6.86 10.66 -17.98
N ALA A 149 -6.91 11.09 -19.23
CA ALA A 149 -7.03 12.47 -19.63
C ALA A 149 -8.51 12.93 -19.62
N PRO A 150 -8.79 14.25 -19.62
CA PRO A 150 -10.15 14.77 -19.69
C PRO A 150 -10.95 14.33 -20.92
N ASP A 151 -10.29 14.07 -22.04
CA ASP A 151 -10.91 13.58 -23.29
C ASP A 151 -11.14 12.06 -23.30
N GLY A 152 -10.75 11.36 -22.23
CA GLY A 152 -10.89 9.91 -22.08
C GLY A 152 -9.72 9.10 -22.62
N SER A 153 -8.70 9.72 -23.24
CA SER A 153 -7.46 9.03 -23.58
C SER A 153 -6.71 8.55 -22.32
N MET A 154 -5.85 7.56 -22.49
CA MET A 154 -5.04 6.99 -21.42
C MET A 154 -3.55 7.18 -21.71
N PHE A 155 -2.81 7.62 -20.70
CA PHE A 155 -1.35 7.64 -20.71
C PHE A 155 -0.84 6.45 -19.90
N VAL A 156 -0.01 5.63 -20.52
CA VAL A 156 0.72 4.49 -19.96
C VAL A 156 2.19 4.68 -20.31
#